data_AF-K1PSK8-F1
#
_entry.id   AF-K1PSK8-F1
#
_cell.length_a   1.000
_cell.length_b   1.000
_cell.length_c   1.000
_cell.angle_alpha   90.00
_cell.angle_beta   90.00
_cell.angle_gamma   90.00
#
_symmetry.space_group_name_H-M   'P 1'
#
loop_
_entity.id
_entity.type
_entity.pdbx_description
1 polymer ?
#
loop_
_entity_poly.entity_id
_entity_poly.type
_entity_poly.pdbx_seq_one_letter_code
_entity_poly.pdbx_strand_id
1 'polypeptide(L)'
;MATEIDKRNAVLKGCKRVVCASGGNGGLAAAYAARLLNLPATIVLPTTTPDFMAQKIRDQEATVEVQGSVWDESNQEGHESLIVETKQQLPCPPDVVVASVGGGGLLCGVIQGMQRVGWGHIPVVAMETEGADCLNVSLRENKVATIPAITSVAKCLGALTPCTKVFELCQKNKVISKLCTDKQAINACLKFADDHRQLVEPACGASLAAVYSGILKDLQTQGQLGEIKSALIVVCGGSAVTLDALTCSRAPENVLNPVGIMAESPAPIK
;
A
#
# COMPACT_ATOMS: atom_id res chain seq x y z
N MET A 1 9.21 -30.15 17.94
CA MET A 1 10.25 -29.28 17.36
C MET A 1 9.82 -28.94 15.94
N ALA A 2 9.04 -27.87 15.78
CA ALA A 2 8.65 -27.31 14.50
C ALA A 2 9.37 -25.97 14.38
N THR A 3 10.50 -25.96 13.68
CA THR A 3 11.31 -24.76 13.42
C THR A 3 11.78 -24.83 11.98
N GLU A 4 11.64 -23.71 11.26
CA GLU A 4 11.86 -23.50 9.83
C GLU A 4 10.69 -23.87 8.91
N ILE A 5 9.69 -22.97 8.88
CA ILE A 5 8.72 -22.91 7.78
C ILE A 5 9.51 -22.63 6.47
N ASP A 6 9.30 -23.53 5.53
CA ASP A 6 9.80 -23.72 4.18
C ASP A 6 10.07 -22.44 3.33
N LYS A 7 11.19 -21.76 3.57
CA LYS A 7 11.63 -20.55 2.85
C LYS A 7 12.08 -20.79 1.39
N ARG A 8 11.97 -21.99 0.82
CA ARG A 8 12.74 -22.40 -0.36
C ARG A 8 11.96 -22.69 -1.65
N ASN A 9 10.65 -22.45 -1.73
CA ASN A 9 9.86 -22.87 -2.90
C ASN A 9 10.29 -22.26 -4.26
N ALA A 10 10.79 -21.02 -4.30
CA ALA A 10 11.29 -20.41 -5.55
C ALA A 10 12.71 -20.88 -5.93
N VAL A 11 13.58 -21.08 -4.94
CA VAL A 11 14.94 -21.61 -5.13
C VAL A 11 14.89 -23.09 -5.56
N LEU A 12 13.97 -23.87 -4.98
CA LEU A 12 13.76 -25.28 -5.32
C LEU A 12 13.24 -25.48 -6.75
N LYS A 13 12.62 -24.46 -7.34
CA LYS A 13 12.20 -24.45 -8.76
C LYS A 13 13.28 -23.93 -9.73
N GLY A 14 14.50 -23.70 -9.24
CA GLY A 14 15.65 -23.33 -10.08
C GLY A 14 15.75 -21.83 -10.41
N CYS A 15 15.09 -20.95 -9.64
CA CYS A 15 15.21 -19.51 -9.82
C CYS A 15 16.66 -19.04 -9.54
N LYS A 16 17.29 -18.39 -10.53
CA LYS A 16 18.71 -17.96 -10.45
C LYS A 16 18.89 -16.47 -10.13
N ARG A 17 17.82 -15.67 -10.21
CA ARG A 17 17.83 -14.23 -9.95
C ARG A 17 16.44 -13.70 -9.69
N VAL A 18 16.34 -12.60 -8.94
CA VAL A 18 15.09 -11.88 -8.69
C VAL A 18 15.10 -10.58 -9.49
N VAL A 19 14.04 -10.29 -10.23
CA VAL A 19 13.87 -9.00 -10.92
C VAL A 19 12.54 -8.39 -10.50
N CYS A 20 12.54 -7.13 -10.10
CA CYS A 20 11.33 -6.45 -9.63
C CYS A 20 11.31 -5.01 -10.16
N ALA A 21 10.31 -4.64 -10.95
CA ALA A 21 10.05 -3.24 -11.24
C ALA A 21 9.20 -2.72 -10.08
N SER A 22 9.76 -1.97 -9.14
CA SER A 22 9.67 -2.13 -7.65
C SER A 22 10.16 -0.88 -6.89
N GLY A 23 9.98 0.32 -7.41
CA GLY A 23 10.21 1.65 -6.80
C GLY A 23 9.98 1.81 -5.28
N GLY A 24 9.02 1.09 -4.71
CA GLY A 24 8.59 1.25 -3.32
C GLY A 24 8.80 0.00 -2.47
N ASN A 25 7.84 -0.29 -1.59
CA ASN A 25 7.91 -1.41 -0.65
C ASN A 25 8.05 -2.77 -1.34
N GLY A 26 7.47 -2.94 -2.54
CA GLY A 26 7.56 -4.17 -3.33
C GLY A 26 9.00 -4.50 -3.75
N GLY A 27 9.77 -3.53 -4.25
CA GLY A 27 11.16 -3.78 -4.63
C GLY A 27 12.10 -3.85 -3.44
N LEU A 28 11.81 -3.14 -2.34
CA LEU A 28 12.55 -3.34 -1.10
C LEU A 28 12.37 -4.76 -0.55
N ALA A 29 11.13 -5.27 -0.54
CA ALA A 29 10.83 -6.63 -0.13
C ALA A 29 11.49 -7.67 -1.05
N ALA A 30 11.42 -7.46 -2.37
CA ALA A 30 12.07 -8.34 -3.35
C ALA A 30 13.60 -8.36 -3.17
N ALA A 31 14.22 -7.19 -2.96
CA ALA A 31 15.66 -7.08 -2.71
C ALA A 31 16.07 -7.77 -1.40
N TYR A 32 15.33 -7.54 -0.32
CA TYR A 32 15.56 -8.19 0.98
C TYR A 32 15.40 -9.71 0.89
N ALA A 33 14.35 -10.20 0.24
CA ALA A 33 14.10 -11.62 0.06
C ALA A 33 15.21 -12.28 -0.79
N ALA A 34 15.65 -11.63 -1.87
CA ALA A 34 16.74 -12.11 -2.70
C ALA A 34 18.05 -12.23 -1.91
N ARG A 35 18.38 -11.23 -1.07
CA ARG A 35 19.54 -11.28 -0.18
C ARG A 35 19.46 -12.45 0.79
N LEU A 36 18.31 -12.67 1.44
CA LEU A 36 18.12 -13.80 2.35
C LEU A 36 18.24 -15.17 1.65
N LEU A 37 17.94 -15.23 0.35
CA LEU A 37 18.03 -16.44 -0.47
C LEU A 37 19.37 -16.58 -1.19
N ASN A 38 20.34 -15.69 -0.97
CA ASN A 38 21.61 -15.61 -1.69
C ASN A 38 21.43 -15.58 -3.22
N LEU A 39 20.37 -14.91 -3.70
CA LEU A 39 20.10 -14.72 -5.12
C LEU A 39 20.40 -13.27 -5.51
N PRO A 40 20.99 -13.04 -6.70
CA PRO A 40 21.16 -11.69 -7.21
C PRO A 40 19.78 -11.07 -7.49
N ALA A 41 19.55 -9.85 -7.01
CA ALA A 41 18.36 -9.05 -7.29
C ALA A 41 18.66 -7.85 -8.19
N THR A 42 17.79 -7.60 -9.17
CA THR A 42 17.75 -6.35 -9.93
C THR A 42 16.40 -5.68 -9.72
N ILE A 43 16.39 -4.46 -9.19
CA ILE A 43 15.18 -3.67 -8.99
C ILE A 43 15.16 -2.53 -10.01
N VAL A 44 14.14 -2.53 -10.86
CA VAL A 44 13.93 -1.47 -11.85
C VAL A 44 13.06 -0.39 -11.22
N LEU A 45 13.57 0.84 -11.17
CA LEU A 45 12.88 1.99 -10.60
C LEU A 45 12.49 2.98 -11.70
N PRO A 46 11.33 3.64 -11.61
CA PRO A 46 11.00 4.78 -12.45
C PRO A 46 11.79 6.01 -12.00
N THR A 47 11.97 6.98 -12.90
CA THR A 47 12.67 8.25 -12.60
C THR A 47 11.99 9.09 -11.50
N THR A 48 10.75 8.77 -11.15
CA THR A 48 9.97 9.42 -10.09
C THR A 48 10.22 8.85 -8.68
N THR A 49 11.03 7.79 -8.55
CA THR A 49 11.30 7.16 -7.25
C THR A 49 12.20 8.04 -6.39
N PRO A 50 11.83 8.34 -5.13
CA PRO A 50 12.69 9.11 -4.23
C PRO A 50 14.05 8.43 -3.99
N ASP A 51 15.14 9.22 -3.99
CA ASP A 51 16.51 8.71 -3.82
C ASP A 51 16.73 7.90 -2.55
N PHE A 52 16.08 8.28 -1.45
CA PHE A 52 16.18 7.54 -0.19
C PHE A 52 15.64 6.11 -0.31
N MET A 53 14.64 5.89 -1.18
CA MET A 53 14.04 4.57 -1.40
C MET A 53 14.95 3.72 -2.28
N ALA A 54 15.50 4.32 -3.34
CA ALA A 54 16.53 3.68 -4.16
C ALA A 54 17.73 3.25 -3.32
N GLN A 55 18.14 4.09 -2.35
CA GLN A 55 19.24 3.77 -1.45
C GLN A 55 18.91 2.59 -0.53
N LYS A 56 17.74 2.58 0.12
CA LYS A 56 17.31 1.44 0.95
C LYS A 56 17.29 0.12 0.20
N ILE A 57 16.98 0.14 -1.09
CA ILE A 57 17.00 -1.03 -1.96
C ILE A 57 18.44 -1.48 -2.25
N ARG A 58 19.34 -0.54 -2.55
CA ARG A 58 20.78 -0.84 -2.71
C ARG A 58 21.41 -1.39 -1.44
N ASP A 59 20.96 -0.93 -0.27
CA ASP A 59 21.41 -1.43 1.04
C ASP A 59 21.02 -2.91 1.28
N GLN A 60 20.12 -3.47 0.45
CA GLN A 60 19.83 -4.90 0.42
C GLN A 60 20.69 -5.68 -0.59
N GLU A 61 21.79 -5.10 -1.09
CA GLU A 61 22.69 -5.70 -2.08
C GLU A 61 22.04 -5.97 -3.44
N ALA A 62 20.91 -5.32 -3.73
CA ALA A 62 20.25 -5.40 -5.03
C ALA A 62 20.79 -4.35 -6.01
N THR A 63 20.97 -4.77 -7.27
CA THR A 63 21.25 -3.86 -8.39
C THR A 63 20.03 -2.99 -8.64
N VAL A 64 20.20 -1.67 -8.70
CA VAL A 64 19.11 -0.73 -8.99
C VAL A 64 19.28 -0.15 -10.39
N GLU A 65 18.32 -0.40 -11.28
CA GLU A 65 18.30 0.13 -12.64
C GLU A 65 17.16 1.14 -12.78
N VAL A 66 17.45 2.36 -13.25
CA VAL A 66 16.41 3.38 -13.43
C VAL A 66 15.99 3.41 -14.90
N GLN A 67 14.76 2.98 -15.21
CA GLN A 67 14.25 2.94 -16.59
C GLN A 67 12.76 3.29 -16.68
N GLY A 68 12.42 4.14 -17.66
CA GLY A 68 11.04 4.37 -18.12
C GLY A 68 10.08 5.00 -17.11
N SER A 69 8.86 5.29 -17.57
CA SER A 69 7.81 5.96 -16.79
C SER A 69 6.73 5.03 -16.24
N VAL A 70 6.61 3.76 -16.68
CA VAL A 70 5.49 2.87 -16.29
C VAL A 70 5.91 1.39 -16.24
N TRP A 71 5.35 0.67 -15.26
CA TRP A 71 5.55 -0.73 -14.89
C TRP A 71 4.41 -1.60 -15.44
N ASP A 72 4.50 -2.95 -15.52
CA ASP A 72 3.35 -3.79 -15.08
C ASP A 72 3.39 -5.35 -15.09
N GLU A 73 4.30 -6.11 -15.72
CA GLU A 73 4.02 -7.58 -15.82
C GLU A 73 4.51 -8.47 -14.64
N SER A 74 5.73 -8.29 -14.12
CA SER A 74 6.30 -9.20 -13.10
C SER A 74 5.73 -9.03 -11.69
N ASN A 75 5.02 -7.94 -11.41
CA ASN A 75 4.46 -7.65 -10.09
C ASN A 75 3.13 -8.41 -9.84
N GLN A 76 2.48 -8.87 -10.91
CA GLN A 76 1.13 -9.44 -10.87
C GLN A 76 1.12 -10.85 -10.26
N GLU A 77 2.00 -11.75 -10.71
CA GLU A 77 2.11 -13.12 -10.16
C GLU A 77 2.52 -13.10 -8.67
N GLY A 78 3.31 -12.11 -8.26
CA GLY A 78 3.74 -11.94 -6.88
C GLY A 78 2.56 -11.63 -5.94
N HIS A 79 1.68 -10.71 -6.32
CA HIS A 79 0.55 -10.32 -5.47
C HIS A 79 -0.56 -11.37 -5.39
N GLU A 80 -0.75 -12.21 -6.42
CA GLU A 80 -1.70 -13.33 -6.36
C GLU A 80 -1.37 -14.32 -5.24
N SER A 81 -0.07 -14.54 -4.99
CA SER A 81 0.40 -15.50 -3.99
C SER A 81 -0.12 -15.20 -2.59
N LEU A 82 -0.34 -13.92 -2.26
CA LEU A 82 -0.90 -13.47 -0.97
C LEU A 82 -2.21 -14.21 -0.65
N ILE A 83 -3.12 -14.29 -1.62
CA ILE A 83 -4.42 -14.93 -1.40
C ILE A 83 -4.29 -16.46 -1.37
N VAL A 84 -3.38 -17.02 -2.18
CA VAL A 84 -3.09 -18.46 -2.17
C VAL A 84 -2.55 -18.90 -0.81
N GLU A 85 -1.60 -18.16 -0.25
CA GLU A 85 -1.06 -18.40 1.09
C GLU A 85 -2.13 -18.20 2.17
N THR A 86 -2.92 -17.13 2.06
CA THR A 86 -4.01 -16.86 3.00
C THR A 86 -5.03 -18.00 3.02
N LYS A 87 -5.37 -18.57 1.85
CA LYS A 87 -6.29 -19.72 1.77
C LYS A 87 -5.77 -20.96 2.50
N GLN A 88 -4.45 -21.15 2.56
CA GLN A 88 -3.83 -22.27 3.28
C GLN A 88 -3.82 -22.03 4.80
N GLN A 89 -3.77 -20.77 5.23
CA GLN A 89 -3.72 -20.38 6.64
C GLN A 89 -5.09 -20.24 7.28
N LEU A 90 -6.12 -19.89 6.51
CA LEU A 90 -7.47 -19.69 7.03
C LEU A 90 -8.31 -20.99 7.00
N PRO A 91 -9.03 -21.33 8.08
CA PRO A 91 -9.89 -22.52 8.13
C PRO A 91 -11.14 -22.39 7.24
N CYS A 92 -11.59 -21.15 6.99
CA CYS A 92 -12.73 -20.84 6.13
C CYS A 92 -12.46 -19.53 5.35
N PRO A 93 -13.16 -19.30 4.22
CA PRO A 93 -13.08 -18.04 3.49
C PRO A 93 -13.53 -16.84 4.35
N PRO A 94 -12.95 -15.64 4.15
CA PRO A 94 -13.42 -14.42 4.79
C PRO A 94 -14.75 -13.94 4.18
N ASP A 95 -15.50 -13.13 4.92
CA ASP A 95 -16.74 -12.51 4.41
C ASP A 95 -16.46 -11.27 3.55
N VAL A 96 -15.30 -10.64 3.75
CA VAL A 96 -14.84 -9.46 3.01
C VAL A 96 -13.31 -9.40 3.00
N VAL A 97 -12.75 -8.92 1.89
CA VAL A 97 -11.31 -8.59 1.77
C VAL A 97 -11.15 -7.08 1.64
N VAL A 98 -10.14 -6.49 2.28
CA VAL A 98 -9.86 -5.05 2.22
C VAL A 98 -8.44 -4.83 1.76
N ALA A 99 -8.24 -3.96 0.76
CA ALA A 99 -6.92 -3.58 0.28
C ALA A 99 -6.88 -2.11 -0.15
N SER A 100 -5.78 -1.44 0.14
CA SER A 100 -5.51 -0.07 -0.29
C SER A 100 -5.10 -0.04 -1.76
N VAL A 101 -5.42 1.04 -2.45
CA VAL A 101 -5.18 1.19 -3.89
C VAL A 101 -4.31 2.42 -4.16
N GLY A 102 -3.17 2.20 -4.82
CA GLY A 102 -2.43 3.25 -5.52
C GLY A 102 -2.65 3.12 -7.02
N GLY A 103 -1.65 2.63 -7.75
CA GLY A 103 -1.80 2.33 -9.19
C GLY A 103 -2.67 1.10 -9.52
N GLY A 104 -3.05 0.28 -8.53
CA GLY A 104 -3.94 -0.87 -8.71
C GLY A 104 -3.28 -2.25 -8.74
N GLY A 105 -1.95 -2.34 -8.81
CA GLY A 105 -1.24 -3.64 -8.92
C GLY A 105 -1.53 -4.62 -7.78
N LEU A 106 -1.63 -4.15 -6.52
CA LEU A 106 -2.00 -4.98 -5.38
C LEU A 106 -3.44 -5.48 -5.50
N LEU A 107 -4.37 -4.59 -5.84
CA LEU A 107 -5.78 -4.94 -5.99
C LEU A 107 -6.00 -5.93 -7.15
N CYS A 108 -5.29 -5.78 -8.26
CA CYS A 108 -5.27 -6.76 -9.35
C CYS A 108 -4.89 -8.16 -8.85
N GLY A 109 -3.78 -8.28 -8.12
CA GLY A 109 -3.32 -9.55 -7.58
C GLY A 109 -4.26 -10.15 -6.54
N VAL A 110 -4.85 -9.31 -5.67
CA VAL A 110 -5.88 -9.75 -4.72
C VAL A 110 -7.09 -10.33 -5.46
N ILE A 111 -7.63 -9.60 -6.44
CA ILE A 111 -8.82 -10.04 -7.20
C ILE A 111 -8.54 -11.36 -7.94
N GLN A 112 -7.41 -11.45 -8.63
CA GLN A 112 -7.05 -12.64 -9.41
C GLN A 112 -6.70 -13.83 -8.52
N GLY A 113 -5.97 -13.60 -7.41
CA GLY A 113 -5.71 -14.60 -6.39
C GLY A 113 -7.02 -15.14 -5.79
N MET A 114 -7.99 -14.27 -5.51
CA MET A 114 -9.32 -14.66 -5.05
C MET A 114 -10.05 -15.52 -6.09
N GLN A 115 -10.01 -15.14 -7.37
CA GLN A 115 -10.59 -15.96 -8.44
C GLN A 115 -9.95 -17.36 -8.48
N ARG A 116 -8.63 -17.43 -8.36
CA ARG A 116 -7.86 -18.66 -8.41
C ARG A 116 -8.19 -19.64 -7.29
N VAL A 117 -8.48 -19.15 -6.09
CA VAL A 117 -8.82 -19.99 -4.92
C VAL A 117 -10.33 -20.20 -4.73
N GLY A 118 -11.16 -19.76 -5.68
CA GLY A 118 -12.63 -19.90 -5.62
C GLY A 118 -13.34 -18.85 -4.75
N TRP A 119 -12.67 -17.75 -4.41
CA TRP A 119 -13.17 -16.63 -3.61
C TRP A 119 -13.74 -15.47 -4.44
N GLY A 120 -13.91 -15.62 -5.75
CA GLY A 120 -14.38 -14.53 -6.62
C GLY A 120 -15.76 -13.95 -6.30
N HIS A 121 -16.55 -14.61 -5.44
CA HIS A 121 -17.86 -14.14 -4.98
C HIS A 121 -17.79 -13.23 -3.74
N ILE A 122 -16.66 -13.22 -3.04
CA ILE A 122 -16.42 -12.42 -1.82
C ILE A 122 -16.17 -10.96 -2.22
N PRO A 123 -16.83 -9.98 -1.58
CA PRO A 123 -16.61 -8.57 -1.86
C PRO A 123 -15.20 -8.11 -1.45
N VAL A 124 -14.65 -7.20 -2.25
CA VAL A 124 -13.39 -6.51 -1.95
C VAL A 124 -13.68 -5.03 -1.70
N VAL A 125 -13.28 -4.50 -0.55
CA VAL A 125 -13.31 -3.06 -0.28
C VAL A 125 -11.97 -2.47 -0.69
N ALA A 126 -12.01 -1.67 -1.76
CA ALA A 126 -10.86 -0.95 -2.30
C ALA A 126 -10.75 0.41 -1.62
N MET A 127 -9.71 0.59 -0.80
CA MET A 127 -9.51 1.78 0.02
C MET A 127 -8.53 2.77 -0.62
N GLU A 128 -8.93 4.02 -0.75
CA GLU A 128 -8.06 5.14 -1.14
C GLU A 128 -8.15 6.26 -0.09
N THR A 129 -7.21 7.20 -0.14
CA THR A 129 -7.33 8.45 0.61
C THR A 129 -7.89 9.55 -0.28
N GLU A 130 -8.66 10.48 0.30
CA GLU A 130 -9.05 11.71 -0.38
C GLU A 130 -7.79 12.45 -0.86
N GLY A 131 -7.69 12.74 -2.16
CA GLY A 131 -6.49 13.35 -2.75
C GLY A 131 -5.46 12.35 -3.30
N ALA A 132 -5.73 11.06 -3.25
CA ALA A 132 -5.03 9.99 -3.97
C ALA A 132 -6.01 8.91 -4.46
N ASP A 133 -7.16 9.35 -4.97
CA ASP A 133 -8.38 8.57 -5.23
C ASP A 133 -8.63 8.28 -6.73
N CYS A 134 -7.57 8.01 -7.48
CA CYS A 134 -7.64 7.86 -8.93
C CYS A 134 -8.55 6.70 -9.39
N LEU A 135 -8.64 5.60 -8.63
CA LEU A 135 -9.54 4.49 -8.95
C LEU A 135 -10.99 4.87 -8.63
N ASN A 136 -11.27 5.48 -7.48
CA ASN A 136 -12.62 5.93 -7.12
C ASN A 136 -13.20 6.88 -8.17
N VAL A 137 -12.42 7.88 -8.58
CA VAL A 137 -12.81 8.82 -9.65
C VAL A 137 -13.08 8.07 -10.94
N SER A 138 -12.19 7.15 -11.33
CA SER A 138 -12.36 6.36 -12.55
C SER A 138 -13.63 5.51 -12.54
N LEU A 139 -13.93 4.84 -11.43
CA LEU A 139 -15.14 4.02 -11.27
C LEU A 139 -16.42 4.87 -11.29
N ARG A 140 -16.40 6.04 -10.64
CA ARG A 140 -17.53 6.99 -10.64
C ARG A 140 -17.80 7.56 -12.03
N GLU A 141 -16.75 7.86 -12.79
CA GLU A 141 -16.86 8.39 -14.16
C GLU A 141 -17.05 7.29 -15.22
N ASN A 142 -16.97 6.02 -14.82
CA ASN A 142 -17.02 4.86 -15.70
C ASN A 142 -16.01 4.91 -16.87
N LYS A 143 -14.83 5.48 -16.62
CA LYS A 143 -13.68 5.53 -17.54
C LYS A 143 -12.39 5.63 -16.73
N VAL A 144 -11.27 5.20 -17.30
CA VAL A 144 -9.96 5.45 -16.69
C VAL A 144 -9.72 6.97 -16.69
N ALA A 145 -9.66 7.57 -15.51
CA ALA A 145 -9.53 9.00 -15.28
C ALA A 145 -8.19 9.33 -14.62
N THR A 146 -7.69 10.54 -14.89
CA THR A 146 -6.47 11.08 -14.29
C THR A 146 -6.84 12.23 -13.36
N ILE A 147 -6.50 12.12 -12.08
CA ILE A 147 -6.66 13.22 -11.13
C ILE A 147 -5.56 14.28 -11.34
N PRO A 148 -5.84 15.58 -11.11
CA PRO A 148 -4.92 16.66 -11.50
C PRO A 148 -3.64 16.71 -10.67
N ALA A 149 -3.70 16.28 -9.41
CA ALA A 149 -2.58 16.27 -8.48
C ALA A 149 -2.83 15.29 -7.33
N ILE A 150 -1.74 14.86 -6.68
CA ILE A 150 -1.81 14.14 -5.40
C ILE A 150 -1.75 15.18 -4.27
N THR A 151 -2.81 15.27 -3.48
CA THR A 151 -2.89 16.16 -2.31
C THR A 151 -2.85 15.40 -0.98
N SER A 152 -3.03 14.08 -1.02
CA SER A 152 -2.96 13.23 0.17
C SER A 152 -1.53 13.09 0.71
N VAL A 153 -1.41 12.96 2.04
CA VAL A 153 -0.15 12.57 2.70
C VAL A 153 0.26 11.12 2.41
N ALA A 154 -0.68 10.27 1.98
CA ALA A 154 -0.43 8.86 1.67
C ALA A 154 0.25 8.69 0.28
N LYS A 155 1.50 9.16 0.17
CA LYS A 155 2.25 9.22 -1.10
C LYS A 155 2.33 7.89 -1.85
N CYS A 156 2.34 6.76 -1.15
CA CYS A 156 2.38 5.43 -1.79
C CYS A 156 1.06 5.04 -2.49
N LEU A 157 -0.04 5.74 -2.22
CA LEU A 157 -1.27 5.66 -3.01
C LEU A 157 -1.26 6.61 -4.22
N GLY A 158 -0.25 7.49 -4.33
CA GLY A 158 -0.22 8.65 -5.21
C GLY A 158 -0.03 8.37 -6.71
N ALA A 159 -0.79 7.45 -7.29
CA ALA A 159 -0.95 7.33 -8.73
C ALA A 159 -1.97 8.37 -9.21
N LEU A 160 -1.62 9.15 -10.24
CA LEU A 160 -2.57 10.09 -10.85
C LEU A 160 -3.64 9.38 -11.69
N THR A 161 -3.29 8.22 -12.24
CA THR A 161 -4.16 7.40 -13.10
C THR A 161 -4.04 5.95 -12.63
N PRO A 162 -5.15 5.21 -12.42
CA PRO A 162 -5.07 3.79 -12.11
C PRO A 162 -4.68 3.01 -13.38
N CYS A 163 -4.08 1.83 -13.21
CA CYS A 163 -3.84 0.97 -14.36
C CYS A 163 -5.16 0.51 -14.99
N THR A 164 -5.23 0.42 -16.33
CA THR A 164 -6.45 0.01 -17.04
C THR A 164 -6.97 -1.34 -16.56
N LYS A 165 -6.04 -2.24 -16.18
CA LYS A 165 -6.39 -3.58 -15.71
C LYS A 165 -7.20 -3.56 -14.41
N VAL A 166 -6.84 -2.72 -13.44
CA VAL A 166 -7.59 -2.67 -12.17
C VAL A 166 -9.00 -2.15 -12.40
N PHE A 167 -9.16 -1.15 -13.28
CA PHE A 167 -10.46 -0.62 -13.66
C PHE A 167 -11.36 -1.69 -14.28
N GLU A 168 -10.84 -2.47 -15.25
CA GLU A 168 -11.58 -3.57 -15.86
C GLU A 168 -11.96 -4.69 -14.88
N LEU A 169 -11.07 -5.02 -13.94
CA LEU A 169 -11.33 -6.03 -12.91
C LEU A 169 -12.43 -5.55 -11.95
N CYS A 170 -12.39 -4.29 -11.54
CA CYS A 170 -13.42 -3.71 -10.69
C CYS A 170 -14.81 -3.70 -11.36
N GLN A 171 -14.89 -3.56 -12.69
CA GLN A 171 -16.17 -3.66 -13.41
C GLN A 171 -16.74 -5.09 -13.45
N LYS A 172 -15.89 -6.11 -13.37
CA LYS A 172 -16.28 -7.53 -13.52
C LYS A 172 -16.46 -8.24 -12.18
N ASN A 173 -16.04 -7.63 -11.09
CA ASN A 173 -15.98 -8.25 -9.77
C ASN A 173 -16.68 -7.37 -8.73
N LYS A 174 -17.01 -7.95 -7.57
CA LYS A 174 -17.65 -7.22 -6.45
C LYS A 174 -16.62 -6.35 -5.72
N VAL A 175 -16.26 -5.21 -6.31
CA VAL A 175 -15.37 -4.22 -5.70
C VAL A 175 -16.18 -3.03 -5.22
N ILE A 176 -16.02 -2.68 -3.94
CA ILE A 176 -16.62 -1.50 -3.31
C ILE A 176 -15.49 -0.50 -3.07
N SER A 177 -15.42 0.54 -3.91
CA SER A 177 -14.45 1.62 -3.72
C SER A 177 -14.92 2.57 -2.62
N LYS A 178 -14.07 2.83 -1.64
CA LYS A 178 -14.33 3.76 -0.53
C LYS A 178 -13.10 4.63 -0.24
N LEU A 179 -13.39 5.85 0.20
CA LEU A 179 -12.40 6.83 0.59
C LEU A 179 -12.32 6.93 2.11
N CYS A 180 -11.14 7.29 2.57
CA CYS A 180 -10.91 7.80 3.91
C CYS A 180 -10.12 9.11 3.85
N THR A 181 -10.28 9.95 4.86
CA THR A 181 -9.45 11.14 5.02
C THR A 181 -8.03 10.74 5.44
N ASP A 182 -7.04 11.59 5.15
CA ASP A 182 -5.67 11.41 5.66
C ASP A 182 -5.64 11.28 7.19
N LYS A 183 -6.50 12.04 7.89
CA LYS A 183 -6.66 11.96 9.34
C LYS A 183 -7.12 10.56 9.79
N GLN A 184 -8.07 9.95 9.08
CA GLN A 184 -8.51 8.57 9.37
C GLN A 184 -7.39 7.56 9.12
N ALA A 185 -6.66 7.69 8.01
CA ALA A 185 -5.53 6.83 7.68
C ALA A 185 -4.40 6.91 8.72
N ILE A 186 -4.00 8.12 9.11
CA ILE A 186 -2.99 8.36 10.15
C ILE A 186 -3.46 7.81 11.50
N ASN A 187 -4.71 8.10 11.91
CA ASN A 187 -5.25 7.58 13.16
C ASN A 187 -5.29 6.04 13.17
N ALA A 188 -5.59 5.41 12.04
CA ALA A 188 -5.53 3.96 11.91
C ALA A 188 -4.10 3.42 12.07
N CYS A 189 -3.09 4.09 11.50
CA CYS A 189 -1.68 3.72 11.71
C CYS A 189 -1.27 3.80 13.17
N LEU A 190 -1.68 4.87 13.87
CA LEU A 190 -1.36 5.08 15.29
C LEU A 190 -2.03 4.02 16.17
N LYS A 191 -3.34 3.79 15.99
CA LYS A 191 -4.06 2.74 16.73
C LYS A 191 -3.48 1.36 16.44
N PHE A 192 -3.12 1.08 15.20
CA PHE A 192 -2.49 -0.19 14.83
C PHE A 192 -1.12 -0.37 15.50
N ALA A 193 -0.32 0.69 15.61
CA ALA A 193 0.92 0.65 16.39
C ALA A 193 0.67 0.40 17.88
N ASP A 194 -0.39 0.98 18.44
CA ASP A 194 -0.78 0.77 19.84
C ASP A 194 -1.40 -0.62 20.11
N ASP A 195 -2.13 -1.20 19.17
CA ASP A 195 -2.78 -2.50 19.34
C ASP A 195 -1.83 -3.66 18.99
N HIS A 196 -1.09 -3.51 17.89
CA HIS A 196 -0.33 -4.59 17.26
C HIS A 196 1.19 -4.39 17.32
N ARG A 197 1.68 -3.31 17.94
CA ARG A 197 3.12 -3.00 18.10
C ARG A 197 3.88 -2.92 16.77
N GLN A 198 3.18 -2.58 15.69
CA GLN A 198 3.73 -2.47 14.35
C GLN A 198 3.40 -1.11 13.75
N LEU A 199 4.43 -0.41 13.27
CA LEU A 199 4.26 0.85 12.57
C LEU A 199 4.04 0.59 11.08
N VAL A 200 3.11 1.31 10.47
CA VAL A 200 2.77 1.22 9.05
C VAL A 200 2.56 2.59 8.44
N GLU A 201 2.73 2.71 7.13
CA GLU A 201 2.53 3.98 6.41
C GLU A 201 1.04 4.36 6.29
N PRO A 202 0.72 5.65 6.06
CA PRO A 202 -0.66 6.09 5.80
C PRO A 202 -1.37 5.33 4.67
N ALA A 203 -0.65 4.86 3.66
CA ALA A 203 -1.22 4.01 2.61
C ALA A 203 -1.80 2.70 3.16
N CYS A 204 -1.09 2.03 4.07
CA CYS A 204 -1.60 0.88 4.80
C CYS A 204 -2.69 1.28 5.80
N GLY A 205 -2.54 2.46 6.40
CA GLY A 205 -3.55 3.12 7.23
C GLY A 205 -4.91 3.23 6.53
N ALA A 206 -4.96 3.44 5.22
CA ALA A 206 -6.21 3.49 4.47
C ALA A 206 -6.97 2.15 4.51
N SER A 207 -6.27 1.02 4.35
CA SER A 207 -6.88 -0.32 4.54
C SER A 207 -7.39 -0.52 5.96
N LEU A 208 -6.57 -0.13 6.95
CA LEU A 208 -6.89 -0.27 8.37
C LEU A 208 -8.04 0.65 8.81
N ALA A 209 -8.18 1.81 8.17
CA ALA A 209 -9.27 2.75 8.40
C ALA A 209 -10.64 2.13 8.09
N ALA A 210 -10.70 1.09 7.24
CA ALA A 210 -11.91 0.33 7.01
C ALA A 210 -12.53 -0.21 8.31
N VAL A 211 -11.69 -0.60 9.27
CA VAL A 211 -12.09 -1.09 10.59
C VAL A 211 -12.06 0.06 11.61
N TYR A 212 -10.91 0.73 11.77
CA TYR A 212 -10.70 1.70 12.85
C TYR A 212 -11.56 2.97 12.77
N SER A 213 -12.09 3.26 11.58
CA SER A 213 -13.00 4.39 11.34
C SER A 213 -14.45 3.96 11.12
N GLY A 214 -14.77 2.67 11.28
CA GLY A 214 -16.15 2.15 11.19
C GLY A 214 -16.70 1.97 9.77
N ILE A 215 -15.89 2.12 8.71
CA ILE A 215 -16.35 2.08 7.32
C ILE A 215 -17.01 0.72 6.97
N LEU A 216 -16.46 -0.41 7.44
CA LEU A 216 -17.11 -1.71 7.24
C LEU A 216 -18.48 -1.76 7.91
N LYS A 217 -18.63 -1.19 9.11
CA LYS A 217 -19.91 -1.13 9.83
C LYS A 217 -20.92 -0.23 9.09
N ASP A 218 -20.45 0.87 8.52
CA ASP A 218 -21.28 1.77 7.71
C ASP A 218 -21.76 1.06 6.44
N LEU A 219 -20.88 0.32 5.78
CA LEU A 219 -21.21 -0.51 4.62
C LEU A 219 -22.28 -1.56 4.93
N GLN A 220 -22.21 -2.19 6.12
CA GLN A 220 -23.25 -3.13 6.58
C GLN A 220 -24.58 -2.42 6.82
N THR A 221 -24.55 -1.26 7.49
CA THR A 221 -25.74 -0.47 7.80
C THR A 221 -26.43 0.04 6.53
N GLN A 222 -25.64 0.33 5.48
CA GLN A 222 -26.12 0.74 4.16
C GLN A 222 -26.59 -0.44 3.29
N GLY A 223 -26.49 -1.68 3.76
CA GLY A 223 -26.84 -2.88 2.99
C GLY A 223 -25.89 -3.19 1.83
N GLN A 224 -24.71 -2.56 1.77
CA GLN A 224 -23.68 -2.81 0.77
C GLN A 224 -22.84 -4.05 1.10
N LEU A 225 -22.76 -4.41 2.39
CA LEU A 225 -22.17 -5.66 2.89
C LEU A 225 -23.18 -6.39 3.78
N GLY A 226 -23.09 -7.73 3.78
CA GLY A 226 -23.88 -8.58 4.68
C GLY A 226 -23.31 -8.61 6.10
N GLU A 227 -23.74 -9.56 6.91
CA GLU A 227 -23.11 -9.83 8.20
C GLU A 227 -21.63 -10.23 7.97
N ILE A 228 -20.71 -9.58 8.69
CA ILE A 228 -19.27 -9.82 8.62
C ILE A 228 -18.85 -10.49 9.92
N LYS A 229 -18.49 -11.77 9.85
CA LYS A 229 -17.93 -12.55 10.97
C LYS A 229 -16.41 -12.56 10.91
N SER A 230 -15.85 -12.48 9.71
CA SER A 230 -14.42 -12.43 9.46
C SER A 230 -14.09 -11.48 8.29
N ALA A 231 -13.09 -10.63 8.51
CA ALA A 231 -12.58 -9.71 7.50
C ALA A 231 -11.08 -9.95 7.31
N LEU A 232 -10.64 -10.06 6.06
CA LEU A 232 -9.23 -10.11 5.71
C LEU A 232 -8.75 -8.71 5.34
N ILE A 233 -7.92 -8.10 6.18
CA ILE A 233 -7.32 -6.79 5.91
C ILE A 233 -5.90 -6.98 5.39
N VAL A 234 -5.61 -6.51 4.18
CA VAL A 234 -4.26 -6.54 3.63
C VAL A 234 -3.42 -5.43 4.26
N VAL A 235 -2.56 -5.81 5.20
CA VAL A 235 -1.59 -4.91 5.84
C VAL A 235 -0.37 -4.80 4.93
N CYS A 236 -0.41 -3.87 3.96
CA CYS A 236 0.66 -3.68 2.98
C CYS A 236 1.96 -3.09 3.56
N GLY A 237 1.92 -2.64 4.82
CA GLY A 237 3.10 -2.21 5.58
C GLY A 237 3.55 -0.80 5.22
N GLY A 238 4.81 -0.68 4.82
CA GLY A 238 5.43 0.62 4.56
C GLY A 238 6.83 0.77 5.14
N SER A 239 7.77 1.32 4.37
CA SER A 239 9.14 1.62 4.79
C SER A 239 9.44 3.13 4.89
N ALA A 240 8.57 3.99 4.37
CA ALA A 240 8.60 5.44 4.40
C ALA A 240 7.75 6.02 5.56
N VAL A 241 7.66 5.31 6.68
CA VAL A 241 7.02 5.79 7.91
C VAL A 241 8.06 6.05 9.00
N THR A 242 7.94 7.19 9.67
CA THR A 242 8.65 7.52 10.92
C THR A 242 7.66 8.03 11.95
N LEU A 243 8.03 7.97 13.23
CA LEU A 243 7.21 8.50 14.32
C LEU A 243 6.97 10.02 14.15
N ASP A 244 8.00 10.75 13.71
CA ASP A 244 7.90 12.19 13.45
C ASP A 244 6.93 12.49 12.31
N ALA A 245 6.93 11.71 11.23
CA ALA A 245 6.01 11.90 10.12
C ALA A 245 4.54 11.71 10.52
N LEU A 246 4.24 10.78 11.44
CA LEU A 246 2.88 10.52 11.92
C LEU A 246 2.42 11.50 13.02
N THR A 247 3.35 12.06 13.78
CA THR A 247 3.04 13.01 14.86
C THR A 247 3.02 14.46 14.37
N CYS A 248 3.81 14.83 13.37
CA CYS A 248 3.82 16.19 12.79
C CYS A 248 2.51 16.50 12.04
N SER A 249 1.83 15.49 11.50
CA SER A 249 0.47 15.61 10.94
C SER A 249 -0.62 15.88 12.00
N ARG A 250 -0.27 15.98 13.30
CA ARG A 250 -1.17 16.46 14.36
C ARG A 250 -1.16 17.98 14.52
N ALA A 251 -0.23 18.71 13.90
CA ALA A 251 -0.17 20.16 14.07
C ALA A 251 -1.47 20.78 13.51
N PRO A 252 -2.28 21.48 14.33
CA PRO A 252 -3.30 22.35 13.77
C PRO A 252 -2.61 23.37 12.86
N GLU A 253 -3.27 23.83 11.80
CA GLU A 253 -2.79 24.83 10.83
C GLU A 253 -2.32 26.18 11.43
N ASN A 254 -2.25 26.31 12.76
CA ASN A 254 -1.90 27.54 13.49
C ASN A 254 -0.65 27.47 14.37
N VAL A 255 0.30 26.55 14.12
CA VAL A 255 1.61 26.60 14.82
C VAL A 255 2.77 26.50 13.82
N LEU A 256 2.86 27.47 12.93
CA LEU A 256 4.14 27.93 12.39
C LEU A 256 4.50 29.25 13.08
N ASN A 257 5.07 29.14 14.28
CA ASN A 257 6.08 30.10 14.70
C ASN A 257 7.03 29.45 15.70
N PRO A 258 8.08 28.75 15.24
CA PRO A 258 9.15 28.35 16.13
C PRO A 258 10.03 29.57 16.39
N VAL A 259 9.89 30.11 17.60
CA VAL A 259 10.89 30.91 18.31
C VAL A 259 11.26 32.24 17.64
N GLY A 260 10.63 33.31 18.13
CA GLY A 260 11.18 34.65 18.04
C GLY A 260 12.53 34.72 18.77
N ILE A 261 13.62 34.55 18.02
CA ILE A 261 14.91 35.12 18.40
C ILE A 261 14.92 36.51 17.80
N MET A 262 14.69 37.53 18.64
CA MET A 262 14.95 38.91 18.28
C MET A 262 16.44 39.02 17.92
N ALA A 263 16.73 39.18 16.63
CA ALA A 263 18.00 39.75 16.21
C ALA A 263 17.94 41.25 16.54
N GLU A 264 18.45 41.63 17.71
CA GLU A 264 18.81 43.02 17.98
C GLU A 264 19.92 43.41 16.99
N SER A 265 19.58 44.34 16.10
CA SER A 265 20.53 44.98 15.20
C SER A 265 21.49 45.84 16.04
N PRO A 266 22.82 45.70 15.91
CA PRO A 266 23.75 46.58 16.62
C PRO A 266 23.65 47.99 16.03
N ALA A 267 23.35 48.97 16.90
CA ALA A 267 23.38 50.38 16.55
C ALA A 267 24.78 50.80 16.04
N PRO A 268 24.88 51.71 15.05
CA PRO A 268 26.15 52.17 14.55
C PRO A 268 26.88 52.99 15.62
N ILE A 269 28.10 52.57 15.96
CA ILE A 269 29.04 53.37 16.74
C ILE A 269 29.73 54.34 15.79
N LYS A 270 29.32 55.62 15.90
CA LYS A 270 29.92 56.88 15.42
C LYS A 270 30.48 56.94 14.00
#